data_AF-A0A917Y8E0-F1
#
_entry.id   AF-A0A917Y8E0-F1
#
_cell.length_a   1.000
_cell.length_b   1.000
_cell.length_c   1.000
_cell.angle_alpha   90.00
_cell.angle_beta   90.00
_cell.angle_gamma   90.00
#
_symmetry.space_group_name_H-M   'P 1'
#
loop_
_entity.id
_entity.type
_entity.pdbx_description
1 polymer ?
#
loop_
_entity_poly.entity_id
_entity_poly.type
_entity_poly.pdbx_seq_one_letter_code
_entity_poly.pdbx_strand_id
1 'polypeptide(L)'
;MRDGTPPALQQKETGGYTLRPARSVAALSAVVASFAAVLATAPSASAATSYASDACSSAYNRACFRIHFNSRSETTQLSQSACFASNKSIKDHWGYSPNGASIVRYIFGGFPGYYTDPDGDTHKGMSNPCDDTGNGQYATDNAASAYNQDPSHSYTVYSNAGYSGSKKTIPKYDGIARNLGSGLKNKNSSSKRN
;
A
#
# COMPACT_ATOMS: atom_id res chain seq x y z
N MET A 1 56.35 -3.90 5.93
CA MET A 1 57.03 -5.12 6.43
C MET A 1 56.25 -5.62 7.62
N ARG A 2 55.96 -6.94 7.64
CA ARG A 2 55.12 -7.73 8.60
C ARG A 2 53.62 -7.54 8.35
N ASP A 3 52.91 -8.31 7.53
CA ASP A 3 52.88 -9.76 7.23
C ASP A 3 52.65 -10.64 8.47
N GLY A 4 51.46 -11.24 8.55
CA GLY A 4 50.96 -11.95 9.73
C GLY A 4 49.62 -12.69 9.53
N THR A 5 49.58 -13.64 8.61
CA THR A 5 48.77 -14.89 8.66
C THR A 5 49.58 -15.92 9.50
N PRO A 6 49.14 -17.11 10.02
CA PRO A 6 47.87 -17.91 10.08
C PRO A 6 47.47 -18.28 11.57
N PRO A 7 46.68 -19.33 11.98
CA PRO A 7 46.35 -20.60 11.31
C PRO A 7 44.93 -21.19 11.39
N ALA A 8 44.77 -22.18 10.51
CA ALA A 8 43.65 -23.07 10.28
C ALA A 8 43.37 -24.00 11.48
N LEU A 9 42.07 -24.23 11.72
CA LEU A 9 41.57 -25.22 12.68
C LEU A 9 41.54 -26.61 12.04
N GLN A 10 42.06 -27.58 12.79
CA GLN A 10 42.22 -28.97 12.40
C GLN A 10 40.89 -29.75 12.33
N GLN A 11 40.83 -30.61 11.32
CA GLN A 11 39.86 -31.69 11.19
C GLN A 11 40.03 -32.73 12.30
N LYS A 12 38.91 -33.19 12.86
CA LYS A 12 38.83 -34.36 13.73
C LYS A 12 38.00 -35.43 13.02
N GLU A 13 38.69 -36.37 12.39
CA GLU A 13 38.12 -37.67 12.00
C GLU A 13 38.18 -38.62 13.19
N THR A 14 37.11 -39.39 13.44
CA THR A 14 37.19 -40.64 14.22
C THR A 14 35.94 -41.51 14.05
N GLY A 15 36.14 -42.75 13.61
CA GLY A 15 35.25 -43.92 13.81
C GLY A 15 34.17 -44.11 12.74
N GLY A 16 34.16 -45.13 11.87
CA GLY A 16 34.82 -46.43 11.94
C GLY A 16 33.91 -47.50 12.59
N TYR A 17 32.81 -47.87 11.94
CA TYR A 17 32.08 -49.11 12.26
C TYR A 17 31.73 -49.88 10.99
N THR A 18 32.40 -51.02 10.83
CA THR A 18 32.16 -52.03 9.82
C THR A 18 31.13 -53.03 10.36
N LEU A 19 29.96 -53.15 9.73
CA LEU A 19 29.03 -54.26 9.94
C LEU A 19 28.70 -54.93 8.60
N ARG A 20 28.77 -56.27 8.64
CA ARG A 20 28.73 -57.23 7.54
C ARG A 20 27.37 -57.33 6.84
N PRO A 21 27.30 -57.89 5.60
CA PRO A 21 26.08 -57.98 4.82
C PRO A 21 25.24 -59.19 5.25
N ALA A 22 23.91 -59.02 5.30
CA ALA A 22 22.97 -60.13 5.29
C ALA A 22 21.85 -59.86 4.28
N ARG A 23 21.55 -60.92 3.53
CA ARG A 23 20.81 -61.02 2.29
C ARG A 23 19.37 -60.49 2.36
N SER A 24 18.95 -60.00 1.20
CA SER A 24 17.59 -59.62 0.81
C SER A 24 16.54 -60.68 1.14
N VAL A 25 15.41 -60.23 1.70
CA VAL A 25 14.09 -60.79 1.42
C VAL A 25 13.16 -59.60 1.16
N ALA A 26 12.51 -59.64 0.01
CA ALA A 26 11.60 -58.62 -0.48
C ALA A 26 10.21 -58.71 0.16
N ALA A 27 9.48 -57.60 0.00
CA ALA A 27 8.03 -57.41 0.11
C ALA A 27 7.45 -57.20 1.51
N LEU A 28 6.92 -56.00 1.77
CA LEU A 28 5.49 -55.73 1.55
C LEU A 28 5.22 -54.22 1.50
N SER A 29 4.17 -53.90 0.74
CA SER A 29 3.79 -52.59 0.24
C SER A 29 3.15 -51.66 1.28
N ALA A 30 3.18 -50.37 0.92
CA ALA A 30 2.18 -49.33 1.19
C ALA A 30 1.97 -48.86 2.64
N VAL A 31 2.55 -47.69 2.95
CA VAL A 31 1.78 -46.62 3.61
C VAL A 31 1.93 -45.36 2.76
N VAL A 32 0.89 -45.10 1.98
CA VAL A 32 0.70 -43.91 1.17
C VAL A 32 0.40 -42.72 2.09
N ALA A 33 1.11 -41.63 1.82
CA ALA A 33 0.74 -40.23 1.98
C ALA A 33 -0.41 -39.90 2.96
N SER A 34 -0.06 -39.35 4.12
CA SER A 34 -1.01 -38.60 4.97
C SER A 34 -0.41 -37.29 5.48
N PHE A 35 0.35 -36.59 4.64
CA PHE A 35 0.77 -35.18 4.88
C PHE A 35 0.37 -34.21 3.75
N ALA A 36 -0.44 -34.65 2.79
CA ALA A 36 -0.90 -33.80 1.68
C ALA A 36 -2.29 -33.18 1.91
N ALA A 37 -2.96 -33.45 3.03
CA ALA A 37 -4.33 -32.97 3.26
C ALA A 37 -4.44 -31.61 3.96
N VAL A 38 -3.34 -31.06 4.53
CA VAL A 38 -3.40 -29.77 5.27
C VAL A 38 -3.14 -28.55 4.35
N LEU A 39 -2.62 -28.76 3.13
CA LEU A 39 -2.39 -27.65 2.18
C LEU A 39 -3.56 -27.41 1.21
N ALA A 40 -4.56 -28.29 1.18
CA ALA A 40 -5.68 -28.19 0.23
C ALA A 40 -6.85 -27.32 0.74
N THR A 41 -6.82 -26.85 1.99
CA THR A 41 -7.82 -25.92 2.54
C THR A 41 -7.31 -24.49 2.65
N ALA A 42 -6.20 -24.15 1.99
CA ALA A 42 -5.86 -22.74 1.80
C ALA A 42 -7.03 -22.09 1.07
N PRO A 43 -7.76 -21.14 1.68
CA PRO A 43 -8.84 -20.46 0.99
C PRO A 43 -8.25 -19.87 -0.29
N SER A 44 -8.96 -20.07 -1.40
CA SER A 44 -8.61 -19.46 -2.68
C SER A 44 -8.28 -17.99 -2.42
N ALA A 45 -7.06 -17.57 -2.74
CA ALA A 45 -6.64 -16.19 -2.59
C ALA A 45 -7.68 -15.32 -3.31
N SER A 46 -8.56 -14.70 -2.52
CA SER A 46 -9.62 -13.87 -3.08
C SER A 46 -8.94 -12.67 -3.71
N ALA A 47 -9.18 -12.45 -5.00
CA ALA A 47 -8.66 -11.29 -5.71
C ALA A 47 -9.06 -10.04 -4.94
N ALA A 48 -8.06 -9.30 -4.44
CA ALA A 48 -8.31 -8.07 -3.72
C ALA A 48 -9.08 -7.13 -4.64
N THR A 49 -10.30 -6.78 -4.27
CA THR A 49 -11.11 -5.84 -5.05
C THR A 49 -10.52 -4.45 -4.82
N SER A 50 -9.93 -3.85 -5.85
CA SER A 50 -9.54 -2.44 -5.80
C SER A 50 -10.80 -1.58 -5.84
N TYR A 51 -10.83 -0.52 -5.04
CA TYR A 51 -12.02 0.30 -4.91
C TYR A 51 -11.68 1.77 -5.00
N ALA A 52 -12.47 2.48 -5.79
CA ALA A 52 -12.39 3.92 -5.98
C ALA A 52 -13.65 4.57 -5.44
N SER A 53 -13.57 5.14 -4.23
CA SER A 53 -14.37 6.27 -3.73
C SER A 53 -14.32 6.34 -2.21
N ASP A 54 -14.13 7.53 -1.63
CA ASP A 54 -15.13 8.06 -0.71
C ASP A 54 -15.05 9.58 -0.52
N ALA A 55 -16.03 10.19 -1.19
CA ALA A 55 -16.61 11.51 -0.95
C ALA A 55 -15.95 12.73 -1.62
N CYS A 56 -14.95 12.55 -2.49
CA CYS A 56 -14.41 13.64 -3.34
C CYS A 56 -14.72 13.54 -4.84
N SER A 57 -15.64 12.67 -5.24
CA SER A 57 -16.02 12.45 -6.64
C SER A 57 -17.10 13.39 -7.19
N SER A 58 -17.74 14.21 -6.35
CA SER A 58 -18.74 15.18 -6.82
C SER A 58 -18.08 16.48 -7.30
N ALA A 59 -18.54 16.97 -8.45
CA ALA A 59 -18.15 18.20 -9.17
C ALA A 59 -17.94 19.48 -8.31
N TYR A 60 -18.42 19.49 -7.06
CA TYR A 60 -18.45 20.66 -6.20
C TYR A 60 -17.77 20.46 -4.85
N ASN A 61 -17.16 19.31 -4.59
CA ASN A 61 -16.50 19.11 -3.31
C ASN A 61 -15.14 19.82 -3.27
N ARG A 62 -15.16 21.06 -2.77
CA ARG A 62 -13.94 21.86 -2.58
C ARG A 62 -13.19 21.48 -1.30
N ALA A 63 -13.76 20.63 -0.45
CA ALA A 63 -13.20 20.24 0.84
C ALA A 63 -12.43 18.91 0.79
N CYS A 64 -11.60 18.74 -0.24
CA CYS A 64 -10.92 17.48 -0.51
C CYS A 64 -9.48 17.47 -0.01
N PHE A 65 -9.15 16.42 0.74
CA PHE A 65 -7.79 16.06 1.06
C PHE A 65 -7.29 15.00 0.09
N ARG A 66 -6.07 15.19 -0.41
CA ARG A 66 -5.45 14.33 -1.41
C ARG A 66 -4.10 13.84 -0.94
N ILE A 67 -3.85 12.56 -1.16
CA ILE A 67 -2.51 11.97 -1.10
C ILE A 67 -2.11 11.56 -2.51
N HIS A 68 -0.86 11.79 -2.87
CA HIS A 68 -0.34 11.63 -4.21
C HIS A 68 0.77 10.58 -4.23
N PHE A 69 0.81 9.78 -5.29
CA PHE A 69 1.83 8.75 -5.48
C PHE A 69 3.24 9.36 -5.55
N ASN A 70 3.41 10.46 -6.29
CA ASN A 70 4.70 11.14 -6.42
C ASN A 70 4.90 12.27 -5.41
N SER A 71 6.17 12.60 -5.19
CA SER A 71 6.54 13.82 -4.47
C SER A 71 6.26 15.04 -5.32
N ARG A 72 5.85 16.13 -4.69
CA ARG A 72 5.81 17.47 -5.28
C ARG A 72 7.22 17.93 -5.63
N SER A 73 7.39 18.53 -6.81
CA SER A 73 8.59 19.28 -7.17
C SER A 73 8.76 20.51 -6.28
N GLU A 74 9.98 20.98 -6.10
CA GLU A 74 10.24 22.23 -5.39
C GLU A 74 9.68 23.44 -6.15
N THR A 75 9.65 23.35 -7.49
CA THR A 75 9.23 24.43 -8.40
C THR A 75 7.72 24.51 -8.64
N THR A 76 6.94 23.48 -8.27
CA THR A 76 5.48 23.45 -8.51
C THR A 76 4.73 23.53 -7.19
N GLN A 77 3.70 24.37 -7.08
CA GLN A 77 2.89 24.43 -5.85
C GLN A 77 2.04 23.17 -5.64
N LEU A 78 1.76 22.43 -6.71
CA LEU A 78 0.92 21.23 -6.74
C LEU A 78 1.75 19.98 -7.06
N SER A 79 1.23 18.83 -6.61
CA SER A 79 1.75 17.52 -7.03
C SER A 79 0.95 17.03 -8.24
N GLN A 80 1.61 16.88 -9.38
CA GLN A 80 1.01 16.36 -10.61
C GLN A 80 1.26 14.85 -10.67
N SER A 81 0.39 14.07 -10.04
CA SER A 81 0.40 12.61 -10.14
C SER A 81 -0.96 12.03 -9.75
N ALA A 82 -1.13 10.74 -10.03
CA ALA A 82 -2.26 9.97 -9.55
C ALA A 82 -2.42 10.15 -8.04
N CYS A 83 -3.66 10.33 -7.61
CA CYS A 83 -3.96 10.65 -6.22
C CYS A 83 -5.09 9.77 -5.69
N PHE A 84 -5.20 9.73 -4.37
CA PHE A 84 -6.41 9.29 -3.67
C PHE A 84 -6.98 10.52 -2.96
N ALA A 85 -8.29 10.73 -3.08
CA ALA A 85 -8.97 11.91 -2.58
C ALA A 85 -10.14 11.52 -1.65
N SER A 86 -10.19 12.15 -0.47
CA SER A 86 -11.29 11.98 0.49
C SER A 86 -11.55 13.27 1.25
N ASN A 87 -12.79 13.51 1.67
CA ASN A 87 -13.14 14.60 2.58
C ASN A 87 -13.48 14.11 4.00
N LYS A 88 -13.11 12.86 4.33
CA LYS A 88 -13.37 12.23 5.62
C LYS A 88 -12.08 11.75 6.26
N SER A 89 -12.18 11.33 7.52
CA SER A 89 -11.11 10.60 8.18
C SER A 89 -11.13 9.15 7.71
N ILE A 90 -10.00 8.68 7.22
CA ILE A 90 -9.79 7.31 6.77
C ILE A 90 -8.93 6.58 7.80
N LYS A 91 -9.60 5.77 8.63
CA LYS A 91 -8.96 5.01 9.71
C LYS A 91 -7.93 4.02 9.18
N ASP A 92 -8.18 3.56 7.96
CA ASP A 92 -7.29 2.65 7.27
C ASP A 92 -7.45 2.80 5.77
N HIS A 93 -6.36 2.84 5.01
CA HIS A 93 -6.43 2.95 3.55
C HIS A 93 -6.78 1.61 2.85
N TRP A 94 -7.33 0.66 3.63
CA TRP A 94 -8.17 -0.46 3.19
C TRP A 94 -9.53 -0.35 3.88
N GLY A 95 -10.57 -0.87 3.25
CA GLY A 95 -11.92 -0.75 3.76
C GLY A 95 -12.81 -1.90 3.31
N TYR A 96 -14.12 -1.66 3.37
CA TYR A 96 -15.10 -2.53 2.75
C TYR A 96 -15.73 -1.82 1.55
N SER A 97 -16.17 -2.59 0.56
CA SER A 97 -16.98 -2.08 -0.54
C SER A 97 -18.23 -1.35 0.00
N PRO A 98 -18.88 -0.48 -0.79
CA PRO A 98 -20.05 0.31 -0.34
C PRO A 98 -21.20 -0.52 0.23
N ASN A 99 -21.34 -1.75 -0.24
CA ASN A 99 -22.34 -2.72 0.22
C ASN A 99 -21.85 -3.60 1.39
N GLY A 100 -20.63 -3.36 1.92
CA GLY A 100 -20.04 -4.11 3.03
C GLY A 100 -19.58 -5.53 2.68
N ALA A 101 -19.76 -5.99 1.44
CA ALA A 101 -19.64 -7.39 1.07
C ALA A 101 -18.21 -7.89 0.90
N SER A 102 -17.24 -7.01 0.65
CA SER A 102 -15.86 -7.41 0.36
C SER A 102 -14.86 -6.44 0.93
N ILE A 103 -13.70 -6.95 1.36
CA ILE A 103 -12.56 -6.12 1.75
C ILE A 103 -11.97 -5.52 0.47
N VAL A 104 -11.78 -4.20 0.48
CA VAL A 104 -11.26 -3.43 -0.65
C VAL A 104 -10.01 -2.65 -0.28
N ARG A 105 -9.15 -2.41 -1.27
CA ARG A 105 -8.00 -1.51 -1.14
C ARG A 105 -8.29 -0.23 -1.91
N TYR A 106 -8.04 0.93 -1.30
CA TYR A 106 -8.08 2.18 -2.04
C TYR A 106 -6.89 2.24 -3.00
N ILE A 107 -7.12 2.77 -4.20
CA ILE A 107 -6.11 2.93 -5.23
C ILE A 107 -5.91 4.41 -5.57
N PHE A 108 -4.72 4.74 -6.07
CA PHE A 108 -4.50 6.00 -6.76
C PHE A 108 -5.23 5.99 -8.11
N GLY A 109 -5.79 7.14 -8.47
CA GLY A 109 -6.52 7.33 -9.71
C GLY A 109 -6.38 8.73 -10.26
N GLY A 110 -6.81 8.87 -11.51
CA GLY A 110 -6.97 10.16 -12.16
C GLY A 110 -8.30 10.78 -11.76
N PHE A 111 -8.27 12.06 -11.39
CA PHE A 111 -9.47 12.82 -11.06
C PHE A 111 -9.48 14.03 -11.96
N PRO A 112 -10.22 14.00 -13.09
CA PRO A 112 -10.10 15.04 -14.09
C PRO A 112 -10.75 16.34 -13.60
N GLY A 113 -10.23 17.46 -14.10
CA GLY A 113 -10.70 18.80 -13.72
C GLY A 113 -12.03 19.16 -14.38
N TYR A 114 -12.42 18.37 -15.38
CA TYR A 114 -13.69 18.39 -16.09
C TYR A 114 -14.05 16.95 -16.44
N TYR A 115 -15.33 16.61 -16.46
CA TYR A 115 -15.80 15.34 -17.01
C TYR A 115 -17.03 15.59 -17.86
N THR A 116 -17.15 14.81 -18.93
CA THR A 116 -18.34 14.81 -19.79
C THR A 116 -19.20 13.62 -19.41
N ASP A 117 -20.47 13.86 -19.10
CA ASP A 117 -21.40 12.77 -18.81
C ASP A 117 -21.83 12.03 -20.11
N PRO A 118 -22.51 10.88 -20.01
CA PRO A 118 -22.96 10.14 -21.19
C PRO A 118 -23.92 10.92 -22.10
N ASP A 119 -24.58 11.96 -21.58
CA ASP A 119 -25.50 12.83 -22.31
C ASP A 119 -24.78 13.94 -23.08
N GLY A 120 -23.45 14.09 -22.87
CA GLY A 120 -22.58 15.01 -23.57
C GLY A 120 -22.33 16.33 -22.85
N ASP A 121 -22.87 16.50 -21.64
CA ASP A 121 -22.69 17.72 -20.86
C ASP A 121 -21.35 17.72 -20.13
N THR A 122 -20.60 18.82 -20.27
CA THR A 122 -19.30 18.99 -19.62
C THR A 122 -19.46 19.67 -18.27
N HIS A 123 -19.11 18.94 -17.22
CA HIS A 123 -19.17 19.40 -15.84
C HIS A 123 -17.78 19.77 -15.33
N LYS A 124 -17.71 20.70 -14.37
CA LYS A 124 -16.48 20.94 -13.62
C LYS A 124 -16.21 19.74 -12.70
N GLY A 125 -15.03 19.16 -12.82
CA GLY A 125 -14.53 18.14 -11.93
C GLY A 125 -13.77 18.74 -10.76
N MET A 126 -12.70 18.06 -10.34
CA MET A 126 -11.93 18.48 -9.19
C MET A 126 -11.08 19.72 -9.51
N SER A 127 -11.16 20.76 -8.67
CA SER A 127 -10.24 21.89 -8.77
C SER A 127 -8.81 21.37 -8.52
N ASN A 128 -7.87 21.63 -9.44
CA ASN A 128 -6.52 21.04 -9.47
C ASN A 128 -6.58 19.51 -9.57
N PRO A 129 -6.77 18.94 -10.77
CA PRO A 129 -6.96 17.51 -10.96
C PRO A 129 -5.79 16.66 -10.50
N CYS A 130 -6.05 15.36 -10.43
CA CYS A 130 -4.99 14.37 -10.30
C CYS A 130 -4.65 13.85 -11.69
N ASP A 131 -3.39 14.02 -12.06
CA ASP A 131 -2.88 13.76 -13.39
C ASP A 131 -2.29 12.34 -13.38
N ASP A 132 -2.81 11.42 -14.19
CA ASP A 132 -2.48 9.98 -14.26
C ASP A 132 -3.47 9.05 -13.53
N THR A 133 -3.64 7.86 -14.09
CA THR A 133 -4.56 6.79 -13.67
C THR A 133 -4.06 5.99 -12.46
N GLY A 134 -2.78 6.14 -12.09
CA GLY A 134 -2.19 5.45 -10.95
C GLY A 134 -1.98 3.95 -11.16
N ASN A 135 -2.31 3.39 -12.34
CA ASN A 135 -2.08 1.99 -12.73
C ASN A 135 -2.50 0.95 -11.66
N GLY A 136 -3.55 1.25 -10.88
CA GLY A 136 -4.03 0.37 -9.81
C GLY A 136 -3.12 0.28 -8.57
N GLN A 137 -2.12 1.16 -8.44
CA GLN A 137 -1.28 1.24 -7.24
C GLN A 137 -2.12 1.57 -6.01
N TYR A 138 -1.91 0.82 -4.92
CA TYR A 138 -2.66 1.03 -3.68
C TYR A 138 -2.27 2.35 -3.03
N ALA A 139 -3.25 3.06 -2.47
CA ALA A 139 -3.03 4.31 -1.76
C ALA A 139 -2.22 4.08 -0.47
N THR A 140 -2.43 2.95 0.21
CA THR A 140 -1.67 2.51 1.38
C THR A 140 -0.20 2.37 1.04
N ASP A 141 0.66 2.96 1.86
CA ASP A 141 2.12 2.77 1.85
C ASP A 141 2.80 3.07 0.50
N ASN A 142 2.21 3.95 -0.31
CA ASN A 142 2.77 4.38 -1.59
C ASN A 142 2.62 5.89 -1.84
N ALA A 143 2.09 6.66 -0.88
CA ALA A 143 2.00 8.10 -1.04
C ALA A 143 3.34 8.77 -0.71
N ALA A 144 3.65 9.82 -1.46
CA ALA A 144 4.87 10.60 -1.28
C ALA A 144 4.61 12.10 -1.05
N SER A 145 3.41 12.58 -1.34
CA SER A 145 2.99 13.95 -0.98
C SER A 145 1.50 14.03 -0.70
N ALA A 146 1.06 15.15 -0.13
CA ALA A 146 -0.32 15.40 0.19
C ALA A 146 -0.70 16.87 -0.07
N TYR A 147 -1.97 17.11 -0.36
CA TYR A 147 -2.54 18.42 -0.63
C TYR A 147 -3.91 18.53 0.02
N ASN A 148 -4.18 19.63 0.69
CA ASN A 148 -5.45 19.84 1.37
C ASN A 148 -6.18 21.03 0.75
N GLN A 149 -7.37 20.78 0.21
CA GLN A 149 -8.27 21.82 -0.30
C GLN A 149 -9.36 22.21 0.68
N ASP A 150 -9.48 21.52 1.82
CA ASP A 150 -10.42 21.89 2.86
C ASP A 150 -9.98 23.20 3.55
N PRO A 151 -10.73 24.30 3.40
CA PRO A 151 -10.40 25.57 4.04
C PRO A 151 -10.72 25.57 5.54
N SER A 152 -11.54 24.62 6.00
CA SER A 152 -12.07 24.59 7.36
C SER A 152 -11.27 23.65 8.26
N HIS A 153 -10.70 22.57 7.71
CA HIS A 153 -10.06 21.50 8.47
C HIS A 153 -8.62 21.24 8.03
N SER A 154 -7.79 20.84 8.98
CA SER A 154 -6.46 20.30 8.69
C SER A 154 -6.55 18.78 8.56
N TYR A 155 -5.53 18.16 7.97
CA TYR A 155 -5.46 16.71 7.88
C TYR A 155 -4.14 16.20 8.44
N THR A 156 -4.17 15.06 9.13
CA THR A 156 -2.95 14.40 9.60
C THR A 156 -2.83 13.04 8.93
N VAL A 157 -1.70 12.82 8.25
CA VAL A 157 -1.33 11.51 7.68
C VAL A 157 -0.51 10.76 8.71
N TYR A 158 -0.83 9.48 8.91
CA TYR A 158 -0.20 8.60 9.88
C TYR A 158 0.44 7.39 9.20
N SER A 159 1.52 6.89 9.79
CA SER A 159 2.23 5.76 9.21
C SER A 159 1.47 4.46 9.30
N ASN A 160 0.68 4.29 10.36
CA ASN A 160 -0.04 3.06 10.64
C ASN A 160 -1.55 3.30 10.56
N ALA A 161 -2.28 2.20 10.47
CA ALA A 161 -3.72 2.16 10.67
C ALA A 161 -4.14 2.76 12.03
N GLY A 162 -5.38 3.20 12.13
CA GLY A 162 -5.97 3.65 13.38
C GLY A 162 -5.42 4.98 13.90
N TYR A 163 -4.83 5.81 13.03
CA TYR A 163 -4.25 7.12 13.38
C TYR A 163 -3.07 7.02 14.37
N SER A 164 -2.17 6.07 14.13
CA SER A 164 -1.03 5.79 15.01
C SER A 164 0.32 5.82 14.28
N GLY A 165 1.42 5.82 15.05
CA GLY A 165 2.79 5.88 14.54
C GLY A 165 3.27 7.29 14.19
N SER A 166 4.24 7.37 13.26
CA SER A 166 4.75 8.63 12.75
C SER A 166 3.62 9.43 12.11
N LYS A 167 3.65 10.76 12.20
CA LYS A 167 2.57 11.61 11.69
C LYS A 167 3.06 12.91 11.08
N LYS A 168 2.31 13.41 10.09
CA LYS A 168 2.52 14.75 9.52
C LYS A 168 1.17 15.42 9.33
N THR A 169 1.05 16.60 9.91
CA THR A 169 -0.12 17.46 9.69
C THR A 169 0.08 18.30 8.44
N ILE A 170 -0.91 18.24 7.56
CA ILE A 170 -1.12 19.08 6.41
C ILE A 170 -2.12 20.15 6.87
N PRO A 171 -1.75 21.44 6.84
CA PRO A 171 -2.63 22.50 7.32
C PRO A 171 -3.86 22.64 6.43
N LYS A 172 -4.78 23.50 6.85
CA LYS A 172 -5.92 23.96 6.05
C LYS A 172 -5.45 24.50 4.69
N TYR A 173 -6.38 24.60 3.75
CA TYR A 173 -6.07 25.07 2.40
C TYR A 173 -5.23 26.35 2.39
N ASP A 174 -4.05 26.24 1.79
CA ASP A 174 -3.11 27.35 1.55
C ASP A 174 -2.53 27.32 0.13
N GLY A 175 -3.08 26.47 -0.74
CA GLY A 175 -2.63 26.33 -2.13
C GLY A 175 -1.36 25.50 -2.32
N ILE A 176 -0.75 24.94 -1.26
CA ILE A 176 0.56 24.27 -1.35
C ILE A 176 0.49 22.78 -0.97
N ALA A 177 0.88 21.92 -1.91
CA ALA A 177 1.11 20.50 -1.64
C ALA A 177 2.42 20.30 -0.86
N ARG A 178 2.49 19.22 -0.07
CA ARG A 178 3.59 18.96 0.85
C ARG A 178 4.11 17.54 0.69
N ASN A 179 5.42 17.41 0.52
CA ASN A 179 6.07 16.10 0.54
C ASN A 179 5.93 15.45 1.91
N LEU A 180 5.59 14.17 1.92
CA LEU A 180 5.67 13.35 3.13
C LEU A 180 7.14 13.15 3.46
N GLY A 181 7.50 13.27 4.75
CA GLY A 181 8.87 13.03 5.19
C GLY A 181 9.25 11.55 5.04
N SER A 182 10.54 11.22 5.15
CA SER A 182 11.04 9.84 4.99
C SER A 182 10.36 8.80 5.91
N GLY A 183 9.88 9.22 7.08
CA GLY A 183 9.13 8.34 8.01
C GLY A 183 7.67 8.06 7.62
N LEU A 184 7.14 8.73 6.59
CA LEU A 184 5.74 8.63 6.14
C LEU A 184 5.61 8.37 4.65
N LYS A 185 6.62 8.74 3.85
CA LYS A 185 6.67 8.40 2.44
C LYS A 185 6.67 6.88 2.33
N ASN A 186 5.72 6.36 1.57
CA ASN A 186 5.48 4.93 1.41
C ASN A 186 5.18 4.18 2.73
N LYS A 187 4.67 4.90 3.73
CA LYS A 187 4.24 4.40 5.03
C LYS A 187 3.10 5.29 5.47
N ASN A 188 1.94 5.17 4.83
CA ASN A 188 0.83 6.10 4.98
C ASN A 188 -0.48 5.32 5.06
N SER A 189 -0.64 4.56 6.13
CA SER A 189 -1.78 3.65 6.27
C SER A 189 -3.09 4.33 6.70
N SER A 190 -3.07 5.56 7.26
CA SER A 190 -4.32 6.25 7.62
C SER A 190 -4.22 7.78 7.53
N SER A 191 -5.37 8.45 7.46
CA SER A 191 -5.47 9.92 7.42
C SER A 191 -6.66 10.46 8.23
N LYS A 192 -6.44 11.45 9.08
CA LYS A 192 -7.48 12.02 9.95
C LYS A 192 -7.77 13.46 9.57
N ARG A 193 -9.04 13.80 9.42
CA ARG A 193 -9.53 15.18 9.34
C ARG A 193 -9.67 15.75 10.75
N ASN A 194 -9.08 16.92 11.01
CA ASN A 194 -9.10 17.61 12.31
C ASN A 194 -9.79 18.96 12.23
#